data_AF-A0A813DHN2-F1
#
_entry.id   AF-A0A813DHN2-F1
#
_cell.length_a   1.000
_cell.length_b   1.000
_cell.length_c   1.000
_cell.angle_alpha   90.00
_cell.angle_beta   90.00
_cell.angle_gamma   90.00
#
_symmetry.space_group_name_H-M   'P 1'
#
loop_
_entity.id
_entity.type
_entity.pdbx_description
1 polymer ?
#
loop_
_entity_poly.entity_id
_entity_poly.type
_entity_poly.pdbx_seq_one_letter_code
_entity_poly.pdbx_strand_id
1 'polypeptide(L)'
;MLSLPAPMSASASTRHFLHIATSRDKVKEPEHRRDFKLPFSSVEPLLKAALDGNLGAILVDALGREAVLSELTVIRSELGAASQEWHSDSNWGATEPRRCTFFFALHDILEEDMGPSYFCPNTHAPRCFPDERWIPPAAALVENRPSVWFALHAGDAVLFDAFTWHKGGANTGKSTRTILAVTFLGGEGASGEIRLGDFVSA
;
A
#
# COMPACT_ATOMS: atom_id res chain seq x y z
N MET A 1 -34.27 37.00 -4.27
CA MET A 1 -32.82 36.78 -4.10
C MET A 1 -32.63 35.44 -3.42
N LEU A 2 -32.28 34.41 -4.19
CA LEU A 2 -31.90 33.10 -3.66
C LEU A 2 -30.40 33.19 -3.32
N SER A 3 -30.06 33.19 -2.02
CA SER A 3 -28.67 33.07 -1.60
C SER A 3 -28.22 31.63 -1.85
N LEU A 4 -27.16 31.45 -2.64
CA LEU A 4 -26.48 30.16 -2.72
C LEU A 4 -25.95 29.78 -1.34
N PRO A 5 -26.00 28.49 -0.95
CA PRO A 5 -25.38 28.02 0.27
C PRO A 5 -23.87 28.30 0.24
N ALA A 6 -23.32 28.62 1.41
CA ALA A 6 -21.89 28.89 1.63
C ALA A 6 -21.00 27.84 0.94
N PRO A 7 -19.76 28.19 0.53
CA PRO A 7 -18.86 27.24 -0.10
C PRO A 7 -18.71 26.02 0.81
N MET A 8 -19.06 24.84 0.27
CA MET A 8 -18.76 23.58 0.93
C MET A 8 -17.24 23.50 1.04
N SER A 9 -16.72 23.80 2.22
CA SER A 9 -15.35 23.53 2.62
C SER A 9 -15.18 22.01 2.73
N ALA A 10 -15.20 21.31 1.59
CA ALA A 10 -14.48 20.06 1.50
C ALA A 10 -13.01 20.43 1.63
N SER A 11 -12.45 20.25 2.83
CA SER A 11 -11.00 20.22 3.00
C SER A 11 -10.48 19.26 1.94
N ALA A 12 -9.84 19.78 0.89
CA ALA A 12 -9.25 18.93 -0.13
C ALA A 12 -8.24 18.03 0.59
N SER A 13 -8.48 16.72 0.59
CA SER A 13 -7.51 15.78 1.14
C SER A 13 -6.20 15.99 0.38
N THR A 14 -5.13 16.31 1.11
CA THR A 14 -3.76 16.44 0.57
C THR A 14 -3.08 15.08 0.43
N ARG A 15 -3.81 13.99 0.65
CA ARG A 15 -3.39 12.61 0.34
C ARG A 15 -4.37 11.98 -0.64
N HIS A 16 -3.84 11.50 -1.75
CA HIS A 16 -4.61 10.93 -2.85
C HIS A 16 -4.18 9.48 -3.11
N PHE A 17 -5.16 8.66 -3.45
CA PHE A 17 -4.99 7.27 -3.82
C PHE A 17 -5.49 7.11 -5.25
N LEU A 18 -4.58 6.75 -6.16
CA LEU A 18 -4.90 6.50 -7.56
C LEU A 18 -4.75 5.01 -7.83
N HIS A 19 -5.87 4.34 -8.03
CA HIS A 19 -5.89 2.91 -8.26
C HIS A 19 -5.50 2.58 -9.71
N ILE A 20 -4.77 1.47 -9.87
CA ILE A 20 -4.40 0.91 -11.16
C ILE A 20 -5.07 -0.46 -11.28
N ALA A 21 -5.48 -0.83 -12.49
CA ALA A 21 -6.07 -2.13 -12.75
C ALA A 21 -5.11 -3.27 -12.36
N THR A 22 -5.67 -4.33 -11.77
CA THR A 22 -4.96 -5.57 -11.42
C THR A 22 -5.24 -6.71 -12.40
N SER A 23 -5.78 -6.38 -13.57
CA SER A 23 -5.97 -7.31 -14.69
C SER A 23 -5.54 -6.66 -16.00
N ARG A 24 -5.07 -7.48 -16.95
CA ARG A 24 -4.64 -7.00 -18.28
C ARG A 24 -5.82 -6.67 -19.19
N ASP A 25 -6.92 -7.41 -19.06
CA ASP A 25 -8.00 -7.39 -20.06
C ASP A 25 -9.16 -6.44 -19.74
N LYS A 26 -9.34 -6.01 -18.48
CA LYS A 26 -10.44 -5.08 -18.11
C LYS A 26 -10.11 -4.20 -16.91
N VAL A 27 -10.47 -2.92 -17.01
CA VAL A 27 -10.81 -2.11 -15.84
C VAL A 27 -12.21 -2.54 -15.39
N LYS A 28 -12.32 -3.49 -14.45
CA LYS A 28 -13.60 -3.73 -13.76
C LYS A 28 -13.85 -2.56 -12.82
N GLU A 29 -14.74 -1.67 -13.25
CA GLU A 29 -15.29 -0.61 -12.42
C GLU A 29 -16.31 -1.23 -11.45
N PRO A 30 -16.19 -1.02 -10.12
CA PRO A 30 -17.26 -1.36 -9.20
C PRO A 30 -18.51 -0.56 -9.54
N GLU A 31 -19.70 -1.16 -9.46
CA GLU A 31 -20.98 -0.50 -9.81
C GLU A 31 -21.24 0.81 -9.05
N HIS A 32 -20.53 1.06 -7.95
CA HIS A 32 -20.71 2.22 -7.07
C HIS A 32 -19.43 3.04 -6.79
N ARG A 33 -18.27 2.71 -7.40
CA ARG A 33 -17.08 3.60 -7.32
C ARG A 33 -16.92 4.36 -8.63
N ARG A 34 -16.74 5.67 -8.53
CA ARG A 34 -16.50 6.59 -9.65
C ARG A 34 -15.01 6.94 -9.79
N ASP A 35 -14.14 6.08 -9.28
CA ASP A 35 -12.70 6.33 -9.25
C ASP A 35 -12.08 5.84 -10.56
N PHE A 36 -11.47 6.75 -11.32
CA PHE A 36 -10.78 6.40 -12.56
C PHE A 36 -9.59 5.50 -12.24
N LYS A 37 -9.59 4.26 -12.75
CA LYS A 37 -8.43 3.37 -12.65
C LYS A 37 -7.52 3.52 -13.85
N LEU A 38 -6.22 3.63 -13.59
CA LEU A 38 -5.22 3.60 -14.66
C LEU A 38 -5.08 2.18 -15.23
N PRO A 39 -4.71 2.03 -16.52
CA PRO A 39 -4.44 0.72 -17.12
C PRO A 39 -3.17 0.09 -16.55
N PHE A 40 -3.19 -1.24 -16.33
CA PHE A 40 -2.05 -2.00 -15.82
C PHE A 40 -0.78 -1.85 -16.67
N SER A 41 -0.94 -1.77 -18.00
CA SER A 41 0.16 -1.64 -18.96
C SER A 41 1.06 -0.42 -18.72
N SER A 42 0.56 0.60 -18.00
CA SER A 42 1.35 1.78 -17.62
C SER A 42 2.44 1.49 -16.57
N VAL A 43 2.30 0.42 -15.78
CA VAL A 43 3.24 0.06 -14.71
C VAL A 43 3.84 -1.33 -14.84
N GLU A 44 3.37 -2.13 -15.82
CA GLU A 44 3.88 -3.48 -16.04
C GLU A 44 5.41 -3.57 -16.21
N PRO A 45 6.08 -2.71 -17.01
CA PRO A 45 7.54 -2.76 -17.14
C PRO A 45 8.26 -2.49 -15.82
N LEU A 46 7.71 -1.58 -14.98
CA LEU A 46 8.26 -1.27 -13.67
C LEU A 46 8.14 -2.48 -12.73
N LEU A 47 6.98 -3.12 -12.67
CA LEU A 47 6.78 -4.30 -11.85
C LEU A 47 7.67 -5.46 -12.30
N LYS A 48 7.83 -5.65 -13.62
CA LYS A 48 8.75 -6.64 -14.16
C LYS A 48 10.19 -6.38 -13.68
N ALA A 49 10.67 -5.15 -13.80
CA ALA A 49 12.02 -4.80 -13.36
C ALA A 49 12.20 -4.95 -11.83
N ALA A 50 11.20 -4.58 -11.04
CA ALA A 50 11.26 -4.66 -9.58
C ALA A 50 11.19 -6.10 -9.05
N LEU A 51 10.39 -6.96 -9.69
CA LEU A 51 10.13 -8.33 -9.25
C LEU A 51 11.10 -9.35 -9.86
N ASP A 52 11.79 -9.05 -10.96
CA ASP A 52 12.83 -9.90 -11.55
C ASP A 52 14.16 -9.80 -10.77
N GLY A 53 14.10 -10.08 -9.47
CA GLY A 53 15.22 -9.98 -8.53
C GLY A 53 14.85 -10.41 -7.11
N ASN A 54 15.58 -9.87 -6.12
CA ASN A 54 15.44 -10.28 -4.71
C ASN A 54 14.01 -10.07 -4.16
N LEU A 55 13.34 -8.98 -4.54
CA LEU A 55 11.99 -8.69 -4.08
C LEU A 55 11.00 -9.79 -4.53
N GLY A 56 11.05 -10.19 -5.79
CA GLY A 56 10.19 -11.26 -6.31
C GLY A 56 10.55 -12.62 -5.69
N ALA A 57 11.84 -12.91 -5.50
CA ALA A 57 12.26 -14.15 -4.83
C ALA A 57 11.72 -14.25 -3.39
N ILE A 58 11.79 -13.18 -2.60
CA ILE A 58 11.25 -13.13 -1.24
C ILE A 58 9.72 -13.30 -1.25
N LEU A 59 9.02 -12.63 -2.19
CA LEU A 59 7.58 -12.77 -2.32
C LEU A 59 7.16 -14.19 -2.73
N VAL A 60 7.93 -14.84 -3.61
CA VAL A 60 7.66 -16.24 -4.02
C VAL A 60 7.85 -17.19 -2.85
N ASP A 61 8.88 -17.00 -2.03
CA ASP A 61 9.09 -17.78 -0.81
C ASP A 61 7.93 -17.57 0.20
N ALA A 62 7.45 -16.34 0.33
CA ALA A 62 6.39 -16.00 1.27
C ALA A 62 4.97 -16.42 0.83
N LEU A 63 4.65 -16.31 -0.46
CA LEU A 63 3.28 -16.41 -0.98
C LEU A 63 3.09 -17.49 -2.06
N GLY A 64 4.17 -18.01 -2.64
CA GLY A 64 4.14 -18.88 -3.81
C GLY A 64 4.03 -18.13 -5.14
N ARG A 65 4.43 -18.78 -6.24
CA ARG A 65 4.40 -18.20 -7.60
C ARG A 65 2.98 -17.90 -8.11
N GLU A 66 1.99 -18.63 -7.61
CA GLU A 66 0.58 -18.44 -8.01
C GLU A 66 -0.10 -17.26 -7.31
N ALA A 67 0.58 -16.60 -6.36
CA ALA A 67 0.06 -15.44 -5.68
C ALA A 67 -0.39 -14.36 -6.67
N VAL A 68 -1.56 -13.77 -6.41
CA VAL A 68 -2.21 -12.85 -7.35
C VAL A 68 -1.99 -11.40 -6.95
N LEU A 69 -1.81 -10.54 -7.95
CA LEU A 69 -1.80 -9.09 -7.74
C LEU A 69 -3.20 -8.64 -7.32
N SER A 70 -3.41 -8.40 -6.03
CA SER A 70 -4.72 -8.07 -5.47
C SER A 70 -4.99 -6.57 -5.41
N GLU A 71 -3.93 -5.76 -5.25
CA GLU A 71 -4.06 -4.30 -5.22
C GLU A 71 -2.84 -3.62 -5.86
N LEU A 72 -3.11 -2.51 -6.55
CA LEU A 72 -2.10 -1.65 -7.14
C LEU A 72 -2.54 -0.19 -7.05
N THR A 73 -1.86 0.60 -6.23
CA THR A 73 -2.31 1.96 -5.88
C THR A 73 -1.12 2.91 -5.82
N VAL A 74 -1.21 4.07 -6.49
CA VAL A 74 -0.28 5.17 -6.29
C VAL A 74 -0.78 6.03 -5.13
N ILE A 75 0.06 6.20 -4.11
CA ILE A 75 -0.24 7.02 -2.94
C ILE A 75 0.57 8.31 -3.04
N ARG A 76 -0.13 9.43 -3.25
CA ARG A 76 0.46 10.75 -3.40
C ARG A 76 0.15 11.60 -2.16
N SER A 77 1.17 11.99 -1.42
CA SER A 77 1.07 12.87 -0.24
C SER A 77 1.60 14.25 -0.62
N GLU A 78 0.70 15.19 -0.85
CA GLU A 78 1.02 16.59 -1.13
C GLU A 78 1.62 17.29 0.10
N LEU A 79 2.17 18.48 -0.12
CA LEU A 79 2.63 19.34 0.96
C LEU A 79 1.47 19.63 1.92
N GLY A 80 1.70 19.47 3.22
CA GLY A 80 0.69 19.64 4.25
C GLY A 80 -0.20 18.42 4.46
N ALA A 81 0.10 17.27 3.84
CA ALA A 81 -0.57 16.02 4.17
C ALA A 81 -0.39 15.69 5.66
N ALA A 82 -1.50 15.53 6.38
CA ALA A 82 -1.48 15.12 7.77
C ALA A 82 -0.98 13.67 7.92
N SER A 83 -0.48 13.32 9.11
CA SER A 83 -0.19 11.92 9.43
C SER A 83 -1.48 11.10 9.38
N GLN A 84 -1.40 9.90 8.82
CA GLN A 84 -2.44 8.89 9.00
C GLN A 84 -2.48 8.42 10.45
N GLU A 85 -3.62 7.87 10.84
CA GLU A 85 -3.73 7.01 12.01
C GLU A 85 -3.02 5.68 11.74
N TRP A 86 -2.58 5.01 12.81
CA TRP A 86 -2.08 3.65 12.71
C TRP A 86 -3.19 2.73 12.21
N HIS A 87 -2.87 1.91 11.21
CA HIS A 87 -3.80 0.95 10.63
C HIS A 87 -3.08 -0.33 10.21
N SER A 88 -3.89 -1.35 9.94
CA SER A 88 -3.53 -2.55 9.20
C SER A 88 -4.36 -2.56 7.91
N ASP A 89 -3.77 -2.96 6.78
CA ASP A 89 -4.51 -3.02 5.50
C ASP A 89 -5.48 -4.19 5.44
N SER A 90 -5.33 -5.15 6.35
CA SER A 90 -6.19 -6.33 6.44
C SER A 90 -6.34 -6.81 7.89
N ASN A 91 -7.39 -7.60 8.14
CA ASN A 91 -7.53 -8.33 9.38
C ASN A 91 -6.72 -9.62 9.29
N TRP A 92 -6.00 -9.95 10.36
CA TRP A 92 -5.41 -11.28 10.49
C TRP A 92 -6.52 -12.32 10.68
N GLY A 93 -6.42 -13.46 10.00
CA GLY A 93 -7.28 -14.62 10.23
C GLY A 93 -6.50 -15.93 10.06
N ALA A 94 -6.83 -16.95 10.85
CA ALA A 94 -6.07 -18.21 10.86
C ALA A 94 -6.11 -18.96 9.51
N THR A 95 -7.20 -18.79 8.76
CA THR A 95 -7.44 -19.42 7.47
C THR A 95 -7.35 -18.45 6.30
N GLU A 96 -7.14 -17.17 6.57
CA GLU A 96 -7.05 -16.15 5.53
C GLU A 96 -5.71 -16.26 4.81
N PRO A 97 -5.68 -16.21 3.47
CA PRO A 97 -4.42 -16.22 2.75
C PRO A 97 -3.57 -15.00 3.11
N ARG A 98 -2.27 -15.23 3.24
CA ARG A 98 -1.28 -14.18 3.52
C ARG A 98 -1.31 -13.13 2.42
N ARG A 99 -1.14 -11.86 2.81
CA ARG A 99 -0.94 -10.73 1.89
C ARG A 99 0.36 -10.05 2.21
N CYS A 100 1.15 -9.75 1.18
CA CYS A 100 2.32 -8.92 1.33
C CYS A 100 2.20 -7.70 0.42
N THR A 101 2.49 -6.55 0.99
CA THR A 101 2.51 -5.27 0.30
C THR A 101 3.95 -4.79 0.22
N PHE A 102 4.37 -4.27 -0.92
CA PHE A 102 5.57 -3.45 -0.97
C PHE A 102 5.25 -2.03 -1.41
N PHE A 103 5.91 -1.06 -0.76
CA PHE A 103 5.92 0.33 -1.19
C PHE A 103 7.20 0.59 -1.97
N PHE A 104 7.03 0.88 -3.25
CA PHE A 104 8.10 1.20 -4.18
C PHE A 104 8.26 2.73 -4.28
N ALA A 105 9.45 3.24 -4.01
CA ALA A 105 9.77 4.66 -4.07
C ALA A 105 9.93 5.11 -5.52
N LEU A 106 9.03 5.97 -6.01
CA LEU A 106 9.10 6.52 -7.37
C LEU A 106 10.06 7.70 -7.50
N HIS A 107 10.54 8.20 -6.36
CA HIS A 107 11.56 9.24 -6.22
C HIS A 107 12.17 9.11 -4.82
N ASP A 108 13.24 9.86 -4.57
CA ASP A 108 13.93 9.87 -3.28
C ASP A 108 13.03 10.33 -2.12
N ILE A 109 13.02 9.56 -1.04
CA ILE A 109 12.32 9.82 0.22
C ILE A 109 13.36 9.68 1.33
N LEU A 110 14.19 10.71 1.49
CA LEU A 110 15.38 10.64 2.34
C LEU A 110 15.18 11.31 3.70
N GLU A 111 14.24 12.25 3.78
CA GLU A 111 14.01 13.07 4.96
C GLU A 111 12.67 12.71 5.62
N GLU A 112 12.65 12.77 6.95
CA GLU A 112 11.46 12.46 7.74
C GLU A 112 10.32 13.46 7.49
N ASP A 113 10.64 14.71 7.16
CA ASP A 113 9.66 15.74 6.88
C ASP A 113 8.86 15.51 5.58
N MET A 114 9.32 14.62 4.70
CA MET A 114 8.58 14.18 3.51
C MET A 114 7.39 13.28 3.87
N GLY A 115 7.25 12.92 5.14
CA GLY A 115 6.19 12.06 5.66
C GLY A 115 6.32 10.61 5.20
N PRO A 116 7.45 9.94 5.46
CA PRO A 116 7.65 8.54 5.08
C PRO A 116 6.62 7.62 5.77
N SER A 117 6.56 6.37 5.31
CA SER A 117 5.73 5.37 5.98
C SER A 117 6.46 4.85 7.21
N TYR A 118 5.78 4.87 8.35
CA TYR A 118 6.26 4.30 9.61
C TYR A 118 5.66 2.91 9.78
N PHE A 119 6.47 1.98 10.26
CA PHE A 119 6.09 0.59 10.49
C PHE A 119 6.32 0.22 11.95
N CYS A 120 5.42 -0.56 12.51
CA CYS A 120 5.56 -1.12 13.84
C CYS A 120 6.01 -2.59 13.73
N PRO A 121 7.28 -2.92 14.06
CA PRO A 121 7.78 -4.28 13.92
C PRO A 121 6.99 -5.28 14.77
N ASN A 122 6.89 -6.52 14.27
CA ASN A 122 6.25 -7.64 14.96
C ASN A 122 4.76 -7.47 15.27
N THR A 123 4.04 -6.56 14.61
CA THR A 123 2.59 -6.40 14.81
C THR A 123 1.71 -7.12 13.80
N HIS A 124 2.31 -7.76 12.78
CA HIS A 124 1.62 -8.69 11.88
C HIS A 124 1.21 -10.03 12.54
N ALA A 125 1.54 -10.21 13.82
CA ALA A 125 1.32 -11.44 14.56
C ALA A 125 -0.12 -11.55 15.10
N PRO A 126 -0.69 -12.77 15.26
CA PRO A 126 -2.07 -12.98 15.70
C PRO A 126 -2.44 -12.27 17.00
N ARG A 127 -1.50 -12.18 17.95
CA ARG A 127 -1.66 -11.48 19.24
C ARG A 127 -2.06 -10.00 19.12
N CYS A 128 -1.83 -9.39 17.96
CA CYS A 128 -2.17 -8.00 17.66
C CYS A 128 -3.58 -7.85 17.06
N PHE A 129 -4.30 -8.97 16.84
CA PHE A 129 -5.62 -9.04 16.24
C PHE A 129 -6.55 -9.89 17.13
N PRO A 130 -6.97 -9.35 18.29
CA PRO A 130 -7.95 -10.05 19.12
C PRO A 130 -9.22 -10.33 18.31
N ASP A 131 -9.74 -11.55 18.45
CA ASP A 131 -10.91 -12.05 17.69
C ASP A 131 -10.74 -11.96 16.17
N GLU A 132 -9.51 -12.07 15.66
CA GLU A 132 -9.19 -12.01 14.22
C GLU A 132 -9.62 -10.69 13.56
N ARG A 133 -9.57 -9.59 14.33
CA ARG A 133 -10.00 -8.26 13.88
C ARG A 133 -8.93 -7.22 14.14
N TRP A 134 -8.80 -6.31 13.18
CA TRP A 134 -8.10 -5.06 13.40
C TRP A 134 -8.91 -4.21 14.38
N ILE A 135 -8.28 -3.87 15.49
CA ILE A 135 -8.77 -2.89 16.44
C ILE A 135 -7.68 -1.84 16.56
N PRO A 136 -7.97 -0.55 16.27
CA PRO A 136 -7.01 0.52 16.48
C PRO A 136 -6.41 0.45 17.88
N PRO A 137 -5.07 0.35 18.01
CA PRO A 137 -4.43 0.24 19.31
C PRO A 137 -4.63 1.53 20.11
N ALA A 138 -4.77 1.39 21.42
CA ALA A 138 -4.74 2.55 22.32
C ALA A 138 -3.42 3.33 22.12
N ALA A 139 -3.48 4.66 22.19
CA ALA A 139 -2.32 5.52 21.97
C ALA A 139 -1.10 5.12 22.82
N ALA A 140 -1.31 4.78 24.10
CA ALA A 140 -0.25 4.32 24.99
C ALA A 140 0.45 3.03 24.53
N LEU A 141 -0.26 2.13 23.84
CA LEU A 141 0.34 0.90 23.29
C LEU A 141 1.23 1.20 22.08
N VAL A 142 0.85 2.20 21.29
CA VAL A 142 1.63 2.68 20.15
C VAL A 142 2.86 3.45 20.61
N GLU A 143 2.71 4.37 21.56
CA GLU A 143 3.79 5.21 22.09
C GLU A 143 4.93 4.36 22.68
N ASN A 144 4.60 3.22 23.29
CA ASN A 144 5.58 2.31 23.87
C ASN A 144 6.18 1.31 22.86
N ARG A 145 5.81 1.38 21.58
CA ARG A 145 6.37 0.52 20.53
C ARG A 145 7.31 1.33 19.65
N PRO A 146 8.58 0.90 19.49
CA PRO A 146 9.47 1.55 18.54
C PRO A 146 8.88 1.40 17.14
N SER A 147 8.63 2.52 16.47
CA SER A 147 8.33 2.53 15.04
C SER A 147 9.59 2.83 14.25
N VAL A 148 9.66 2.27 13.04
CA VAL A 148 10.78 2.46 12.13
C VAL A 148 10.28 3.03 10.83
N TRP A 149 11.11 3.87 10.21
CA TRP A 149 10.96 4.30 8.83
C TRP A 149 12.32 4.21 8.15
N PHE A 150 12.32 4.22 6.81
CA PHE A 150 13.53 4.05 6.02
C PHE A 150 13.68 5.24 5.07
N ALA A 151 14.90 5.76 4.97
CA ALA A 151 15.28 6.58 3.84
C ALA A 151 15.34 5.67 2.60
N LEU A 152 14.58 6.01 1.56
CA LEU A 152 14.47 5.23 0.34
C LEU A 152 14.93 6.08 -0.84
N HIS A 153 15.88 5.59 -1.62
CA HIS A 153 16.18 6.19 -2.92
C HIS A 153 15.13 5.77 -3.94
N ALA A 154 15.02 6.52 -5.04
CA ALA A 154 14.22 6.12 -6.18
C ALA A 154 14.59 4.69 -6.64
N GLY A 155 13.59 3.80 -6.69
CA GLY A 155 13.79 2.38 -7.02
C GLY A 155 13.87 1.44 -5.81
N ASP A 156 14.07 1.96 -4.60
CA ASP A 156 14.02 1.15 -3.39
C ASP A 156 12.57 0.72 -3.08
N ALA A 157 12.44 -0.45 -2.44
CA ALA A 157 11.17 -0.95 -1.96
C ALA A 157 11.25 -1.40 -0.51
N VAL A 158 10.21 -1.11 0.26
CA VAL A 158 9.98 -1.72 1.58
C VAL A 158 8.85 -2.74 1.45
N LEU A 159 9.16 -4.00 1.78
CA LEU A 159 8.21 -5.12 1.77
C LEU A 159 7.74 -5.40 3.20
N PHE A 160 6.44 -5.63 3.37
CA PHE A 160 5.85 -5.97 4.65
C PHE A 160 4.64 -6.89 4.50
N ASP A 161 4.36 -7.67 5.54
CA ASP A 161 3.09 -8.39 5.69
C ASP A 161 1.97 -7.37 5.89
N ALA A 162 0.85 -7.47 5.17
CA ALA A 162 -0.25 -6.51 5.18
C ALA A 162 -0.93 -6.35 6.56
N PHE A 163 -0.66 -7.27 7.51
CA PHE A 163 -1.07 -7.16 8.90
C PHE A 163 -0.15 -6.27 9.74
N THR A 164 0.97 -5.82 9.19
CA THR A 164 1.90 -4.93 9.88
C THR A 164 1.25 -3.57 10.07
N TRP A 165 1.28 -3.10 11.32
CA TRP A 165 0.72 -1.80 11.65
C TRP A 165 1.62 -0.74 11.07
N HIS A 166 1.04 0.15 10.29
CA HIS A 166 1.78 1.21 9.64
C HIS A 166 0.94 2.48 9.53
N LYS A 167 1.60 3.58 9.17
CA LYS A 167 0.97 4.85 8.85
C LYS A 167 1.85 5.66 7.90
N GLY A 168 1.26 6.41 6.99
CA GLY A 168 1.98 7.48 6.30
C GLY A 168 2.15 8.69 7.22
N GLY A 169 3.39 9.18 7.37
CA GLY A 169 3.74 10.37 8.15
C GLY A 169 3.10 11.66 7.62
N ALA A 170 3.27 12.75 8.37
CA ALA A 170 2.89 14.07 7.88
C ALA A 170 3.93 14.56 6.86
N ASN A 171 3.49 15.08 5.71
CA ASN A 171 4.39 15.71 4.75
C ASN A 171 4.49 17.20 5.04
N THR A 172 5.46 17.57 5.86
CA THR A 172 5.81 18.95 6.22
C THR A 172 7.04 19.47 5.46
N GLY A 173 7.54 18.70 4.49
CA GLY A 173 8.71 19.00 3.70
C GLY A 173 8.45 20.05 2.61
N LYS A 174 9.11 19.90 1.46
CA LYS A 174 9.05 20.89 0.36
C LYS A 174 8.52 20.34 -0.96
N SER A 175 8.25 19.03 -1.03
CA SER A 175 7.85 18.33 -2.24
C SER A 175 6.74 17.33 -1.96
N THR A 176 6.02 16.96 -3.02
CA THR A 176 5.07 15.86 -2.95
C THR A 176 5.79 14.51 -2.84
N ARG A 177 5.40 13.67 -1.87
CA ARG A 177 5.86 12.28 -1.77
C ARG A 177 4.92 11.35 -2.55
N THR A 178 5.48 10.43 -3.32
CA THR A 178 4.71 9.51 -4.17
C THR A 178 5.32 8.12 -4.09
N ILE A 179 4.50 7.14 -3.72
CA ILE A 179 4.88 5.72 -3.66
C ILE A 179 3.90 4.90 -4.49
N LEU A 180 4.39 3.80 -5.07
CA LEU A 180 3.54 2.77 -5.64
C LEU A 180 3.38 1.65 -4.62
N ALA A 181 2.15 1.42 -4.15
CA ALA A 181 1.79 0.31 -3.30
C ALA A 181 1.31 -0.87 -4.16
N VAL A 182 1.95 -2.02 -3.97
CA VAL A 182 1.70 -3.25 -4.73
C VAL A 182 1.45 -4.36 -3.74
N THR A 183 0.31 -5.03 -3.85
CA THR A 183 -0.09 -6.08 -2.91
C THR A 183 -0.34 -7.39 -3.64
N PHE A 184 0.34 -8.44 -3.19
CA PHE A 184 0.08 -9.81 -3.62
C PHE A 184 -0.65 -10.60 -2.52
N LEU A 185 -1.64 -11.38 -2.94
CA LEU A 185 -2.39 -12.31 -2.09
C LEU A 185 -1.96 -13.74 -2.42
N GLY A 186 -1.52 -14.49 -1.41
CA GLY A 186 -1.18 -15.90 -1.57
C GLY A 186 -2.40 -16.77 -1.90
N GLY A 187 -2.15 -17.92 -2.51
CA GLY A 187 -3.18 -18.83 -3.00
C GLY A 187 -3.25 -18.89 -4.52
N GLU A 188 -4.12 -19.74 -5.06
CA GLU A 188 -4.30 -19.90 -6.51
C GLU A 188 -5.32 -18.89 -7.04
N GLY A 189 -4.87 -18.07 -8.00
CA GLY A 189 -5.73 -17.12 -8.71
C GLY A 189 -6.69 -17.75 -9.71
N ALA A 190 -7.78 -17.04 -9.97
CA ALA A 190 -8.67 -17.33 -11.09
C ALA A 190 -7.97 -17.12 -12.45
N SER A 191 -8.55 -17.70 -13.50
CA SER A 191 -8.05 -17.49 -14.87
C SER A 191 -8.14 -16.00 -15.26
N GLY A 192 -7.04 -15.45 -15.80
CA GLY A 192 -6.94 -14.05 -16.23
C GLY A 192 -6.44 -13.07 -15.15
N GLU A 193 -6.19 -13.53 -13.93
CA GLU A 193 -5.51 -12.73 -12.91
C GLU A 193 -4.01 -12.66 -13.16
N ILE A 194 -3.41 -11.54 -12.79
CA ILE A 194 -1.96 -11.33 -12.90
C ILE A 194 -1.29 -12.03 -11.73
N ARG A 195 -0.34 -12.92 -12.03
CA ARG A 195 0.33 -13.75 -11.03
C ARG A 195 1.73 -13.26 -10.76
N LEU A 196 2.24 -13.50 -9.56
CA LEU A 196 3.61 -13.20 -9.19
C LEU A 196 4.60 -13.91 -10.14
N GLY A 197 4.27 -15.16 -10.50
CA GLY A 197 5.00 -15.98 -11.46
C GLY A 197 5.16 -15.36 -12.85
N ASP A 198 4.34 -14.38 -13.24
CA ASP A 198 4.43 -13.68 -14.52
C ASP A 198 5.64 -12.73 -14.58
N PHE A 199 6.18 -12.34 -13.43
CA PHE A 199 7.28 -11.36 -13.33
C PHE A 199 8.62 -11.95 -12.93
N VAL A 200 8.60 -13.06 -12.18
CA VAL A 200 9.82 -13.70 -11.69
C VAL A 200 10.36 -14.70 -12.72
N SER A 201 11.65 -14.58 -13.04
CA SER A 201 12.35 -15.61 -13.80
C SER A 201 12.26 -16.98 -13.11
N ALA A 202 12.37 -18.05 -13.90
CA ALA A 202 12.33 -19.43 -13.42
C ALA A 202 13.59 -19.79 -12.64
#